data_AF-A0A935F9H4-F1
#
_entry.id   AF-A0A935F9H4-F1
#
_cell.length_a   1.000
_cell.length_b   1.000
_cell.length_c   1.000
_cell.angle_alpha   90.00
_cell.angle_beta   90.00
_cell.angle_gamma   90.00
#
_symmetry.space_group_name_H-M   'P 1'
#
loop_
_entity.id
_entity.type
_entity.pdbx_description
1 polymer ?
#
loop_
_entity_poly.entity_id
_entity_poly.type
_entity_poly.pdbx_seq_one_letter_code
_entity_poly.pdbx_strand_id
1 'polypeptide(L)'
;MKERKDYGGKVLHHSTLMDWKSQRLYGGSALSASTKKHYYFVTDCKTNPWIFEDSVKTILGYRCKKAFFVTTRWIQSDTSYIPIAEITRVWYAESIPLPFGPMQYYGLPGLVLEVYDQRYMGKHIQAISISPEVVTIGIPAEIKIQTVADLQKKKE
;
A
#
# COMPACT_ATOMS: atom_id res chain seq x y z
N MET A 1 7.19 -0.67 -31.84
CA MET A 1 7.85 -0.50 -30.53
C MET A 1 6.99 0.47 -29.73
N LYS A 2 6.25 0.02 -28.70
CA LYS A 2 5.45 0.94 -27.89
C LYS A 2 6.42 1.85 -27.13
N GLU A 3 6.25 3.16 -27.24
CA GLU A 3 7.07 4.13 -26.49
C GLU A 3 6.97 3.85 -25.00
N ARG A 4 8.12 3.87 -24.33
CA ARG A 4 8.22 3.69 -22.88
C ARG A 4 7.69 4.95 -22.21
N LYS A 5 6.57 4.84 -21.49
CA LYS A 5 6.05 5.96 -20.71
C LYS A 5 6.98 6.21 -19.51
N ASP A 6 7.64 7.36 -19.53
CA ASP A 6 8.48 7.82 -18.44
C ASP A 6 7.67 8.74 -17.51
N TYR A 7 7.49 8.29 -16.27
CA TYR A 7 6.89 9.09 -15.21
C TYR A 7 7.96 9.69 -14.27
N GLY A 8 9.25 9.57 -14.62
CA GLY A 8 10.37 10.16 -13.89
C GLY A 8 10.42 11.69 -13.97
N GLY A 9 11.10 12.31 -13.00
CA GLY A 9 11.37 13.76 -12.97
C GLY A 9 10.26 14.64 -12.38
N LYS A 10 9.07 14.10 -12.10
CA LYS A 10 8.03 14.80 -11.34
C LYS A 10 8.01 14.28 -9.90
N VAL A 11 8.11 15.18 -8.93
CA VAL A 11 7.89 14.82 -7.52
C VAL A 11 6.46 14.33 -7.39
N LEU A 12 6.29 13.03 -7.14
CA LEU A 12 5.01 12.50 -6.72
C LEU A 12 4.82 12.88 -5.23
N HIS A 13 4.31 14.09 -5.02
CA HIS A 13 3.94 14.59 -3.70
C HIS A 13 2.94 13.60 -3.06
N HIS A 14 3.28 13.02 -1.90
CA HIS A 14 2.50 11.98 -1.21
C HIS A 14 2.39 10.60 -1.91
N SER A 15 3.34 10.21 -2.78
CA SER A 15 3.39 8.81 -3.24
C SER A 15 4.08 7.88 -2.26
N THR A 16 3.62 6.63 -2.24
CA THR A 16 4.37 5.48 -1.73
C THR A 16 4.79 4.63 -2.91
N LEU A 17 6.09 4.36 -3.06
CA LEU A 17 6.62 3.39 -4.01
C LEU A 17 7.06 2.15 -3.24
N MET A 18 6.66 0.97 -3.71
CA MET A 18 7.12 -0.30 -3.16
C MET A 18 8.15 -0.91 -4.11
N ASP A 19 9.37 -1.13 -3.63
CA ASP A 19 10.30 -2.04 -4.28
C ASP A 19 10.03 -3.45 -3.77
N TRP A 20 9.33 -4.23 -4.60
CA TRP A 20 8.97 -5.60 -4.25
C TRP A 20 10.16 -6.55 -4.18
N LYS A 21 11.30 -6.26 -4.83
CA LYS A 21 12.48 -7.13 -4.79
C LYS A 21 13.20 -7.01 -3.44
N SER A 22 13.31 -5.78 -2.93
CA SER A 22 13.91 -5.51 -1.63
C SER A 22 12.90 -5.46 -0.48
N GLN A 23 11.60 -5.56 -0.76
CA GLN A 23 10.49 -5.41 0.19
C GLN A 23 10.55 -4.07 0.96
N ARG A 24 10.99 -3.01 0.27
CA ARG A 24 11.13 -1.66 0.84
C ARG A 24 10.06 -0.71 0.33
N LEU A 25 9.62 0.16 1.22
CA LEU A 25 8.69 1.26 0.92
C LEU A 25 9.44 2.58 0.91
N TYR A 26 9.17 3.37 -0.11
CA TYR A 26 9.69 4.71 -0.33
C TYR A 26 8.51 5.67 -0.24
N GLY A 27 8.38 6.36 0.89
CA GLY A 27 7.30 7.32 1.12
C GLY A 27 7.76 8.75 0.92
N GLY A 28 7.13 9.48 0.00
CA GLY A 28 7.33 10.92 -0.14
C GLY A 28 6.53 11.66 0.94
N SER A 29 7.21 12.32 1.86
CA SER A 29 6.57 13.23 2.81
C SER A 29 6.91 14.67 2.46
N ALA A 30 5.88 15.52 2.37
CA ALA A 30 6.05 16.96 2.53
C ALA A 30 5.74 17.27 3.99
N LEU A 31 6.78 17.56 4.77
CA LEU A 31 6.58 18.17 6.08
C LEU A 31 5.88 19.51 5.83
N SER A 32 4.71 19.68 6.45
CA SER A 32 3.83 20.83 6.26
C SER A 32 4.62 22.14 6.30
N ALA A 33 4.35 23.01 5.32
CA ALA A 33 4.82 24.40 5.20
C ALA A 33 6.25 24.69 4.68
N SER A 34 7.03 23.70 4.24
CA SER A 34 8.35 23.95 3.62
C SER A 34 8.44 23.43 2.19
N THR A 35 8.44 24.35 1.22
CA THR A 35 8.62 24.08 -0.22
C THR A 35 10.04 23.63 -0.59
N LYS A 36 10.97 23.48 0.36
CA LYS A 36 12.41 23.30 0.08
C LYS A 36 12.99 21.93 0.43
N LYS A 37 12.21 20.98 0.95
CA LYS A 37 12.77 19.72 1.48
C LYS A 37 11.85 18.52 1.24
N HIS A 38 11.81 18.04 0.00
CA HIS A 38 11.25 16.72 -0.30
C HIS A 38 12.24 15.65 0.17
N TYR A 39 11.80 14.80 1.10
CA TYR A 39 12.54 13.63 1.53
C TYR A 39 11.71 12.39 1.25
N TYR A 40 12.41 11.33 0.87
CA TYR A 40 11.83 10.00 0.88
C TYR A 40 12.34 9.26 2.12
N PHE A 41 11.41 8.66 2.86
CA PHE A 41 11.78 7.74 3.93
C PHE A 41 11.71 6.31 3.41
N VAL A 42 12.64 5.48 3.90
CA VAL A 42 12.64 4.04 3.63
C VAL A 42 12.26 3.28 4.89
N THR A 43 11.32 2.35 4.74
CA THR A 43 10.89 1.42 5.79
C THR A 43 10.52 0.06 5.18
N ASP A 44 10.48 -0.97 6.01
CA ASP A 44 10.09 -2.31 5.59
C ASP A 44 8.57 -2.42 5.39
N CYS A 45 8.16 -3.33 4.50
CA CYS A 45 6.74 -3.63 4.30
C CYS A 45 6.16 -4.31 5.56
N LYS A 46 5.17 -3.68 6.20
CA LYS A 46 4.43 -4.30 7.30
C LYS A 46 3.27 -5.12 6.75
N THR A 47 3.20 -6.39 7.10
CA THR A 47 2.13 -7.30 6.71
C THR A 47 0.98 -7.27 7.73
N ASN A 48 -0.21 -7.66 7.29
CA ASN A 48 -1.34 -7.90 8.18
C ASN A 48 -1.41 -9.40 8.52
N PRO A 49 -2.03 -9.79 9.66
CA PRO A 49 -2.21 -11.18 10.03
C PRO A 49 -3.35 -11.80 9.19
N TRP A 50 -3.06 -12.12 7.93
CA TRP A 50 -4.05 -12.66 7.00
C TRP A 50 -4.54 -14.04 7.40
N ILE A 51 -5.86 -14.22 7.35
CA ILE A 51 -6.56 -15.49 7.43
C ILE A 51 -7.05 -15.82 6.02
N PHE A 52 -6.68 -17.00 5.52
CA PHE A 52 -7.02 -17.45 4.18
C PHE A 52 -8.36 -18.16 4.17
N GLU A 53 -9.13 -17.97 3.10
CA GLU A 53 -10.39 -18.67 2.83
C GLU A 53 -10.33 -19.37 1.47
N ASP A 54 -11.01 -20.51 1.34
CA ASP A 54 -11.07 -21.31 0.10
C ASP A 54 -12.00 -20.70 -0.97
N SER A 55 -12.64 -19.57 -0.67
CA SER A 55 -13.51 -18.87 -1.59
C SER A 55 -12.73 -18.38 -2.81
N VAL A 56 -13.30 -18.59 -3.99
CA VAL A 56 -12.72 -18.18 -5.27
C VAL A 56 -13.69 -17.31 -6.06
N LYS A 57 -13.14 -16.33 -6.78
CA LYS A 57 -13.89 -15.54 -7.76
C LYS A 57 -12.99 -15.07 -8.88
N THR A 58 -13.58 -14.65 -10.00
CA THR A 58 -12.84 -14.11 -11.13
C THR A 58 -12.93 -12.58 -11.15
N ILE A 59 -11.79 -11.88 -11.22
CA ILE A 59 -11.71 -10.43 -11.43
C ILE A 59 -10.83 -10.18 -12.66
N LEU A 60 -11.35 -9.48 -13.66
CA LEU A 60 -10.61 -9.15 -14.90
C LEU A 60 -9.96 -10.38 -15.59
N GLY A 61 -10.60 -11.55 -15.48
CA GLY A 61 -10.09 -12.83 -16.02
C GLY A 61 -9.10 -13.57 -15.10
N TYR A 62 -8.70 -12.99 -13.98
CA TYR A 62 -7.81 -13.62 -13.01
C TYR A 62 -8.62 -14.37 -11.94
N ARG A 63 -8.21 -15.62 -11.65
CA ARG A 63 -8.76 -16.39 -10.54
C ARG A 63 -8.17 -15.85 -9.23
N CYS A 64 -9.03 -15.26 -8.41
CA CYS A 64 -8.67 -14.68 -7.13
C CYS A 64 -9.13 -15.55 -5.97
N LYS A 65 -8.28 -15.65 -4.94
CA LYS A 65 -8.61 -16.24 -3.64
C LYS A 65 -8.95 -15.15 -2.64
N LYS A 66 -9.63 -15.51 -1.57
CA LYS A 66 -10.07 -14.58 -0.53
C LYS A 66 -9.17 -14.68 0.70
N ALA A 67 -8.88 -13.55 1.31
CA ALA A 67 -8.30 -13.48 2.64
C ALA A 67 -8.95 -12.34 3.43
N PHE A 68 -8.82 -12.38 4.75
CA PHE A 68 -9.25 -11.29 5.61
C PHE A 68 -8.37 -11.17 6.83
N PHE A 69 -8.44 -10.04 7.52
CA PHE A 69 -7.97 -9.91 8.90
C PHE A 69 -8.96 -9.08 9.69
N VAL A 70 -8.83 -9.14 11.02
CA VAL A 70 -9.65 -8.37 11.96
C VAL A 70 -8.76 -7.45 12.77
N THR A 71 -9.15 -6.19 12.89
CA THR A 71 -8.56 -5.22 13.81
C THR A 71 -9.60 -4.76 14.81
N THR A 72 -9.15 -4.26 15.95
CA THR A 72 -10.04 -3.66 16.96
C THR A 72 -9.87 -2.15 16.95
N ARG A 73 -10.95 -1.42 16.76
CA ARG A 73 -11.02 0.03 16.99
C ARG A 73 -11.74 0.29 18.30
N TRP A 74 -11.15 1.14 19.13
CA TRP A 74 -11.77 1.59 20.38
C TRP A 74 -12.54 2.87 20.13
N ILE A 75 -13.81 2.89 20.51
CA ILE A 75 -14.67 4.07 20.38
C ILE A 75 -15.05 4.55 21.77
N GLN A 76 -14.96 5.86 21.98
CA GLN A 76 -15.45 6.48 23.20
C GLN A 76 -16.98 6.46 23.22
N SER A 77 -17.55 5.95 24.30
CA SER A 77 -18.98 5.93 24.59
C SER A 77 -19.18 6.48 25.99
N ASP A 78 -19.90 7.60 26.13
CA ASP A 78 -20.25 8.31 27.37
C ASP A 78 -19.13 8.41 28.44
N THR A 79 -18.81 7.32 29.13
CA THR A 79 -17.81 7.22 30.20
C THR A 79 -16.76 6.12 30.02
N SER A 80 -16.73 5.40 28.89
CA SER A 80 -15.80 4.29 28.65
C SER A 80 -15.38 4.16 27.18
N TYR A 81 -14.39 3.29 26.92
CA TYR A 81 -14.00 2.89 25.56
C TYR A 81 -14.52 1.47 25.28
N ILE A 82 -15.25 1.31 24.19
CA ILE A 82 -15.81 0.02 23.76
C ILE A 82 -15.01 -0.48 22.55
N PRO A 83 -14.57 -1.76 22.55
CA PRO A 83 -13.89 -2.34 21.40
C PRO A 83 -14.90 -2.70 20.31
N ILE A 84 -14.60 -2.31 19.07
CA ILE A 84 -15.36 -2.69 17.88
C ILE A 84 -14.44 -3.44 16.92
N ALA A 85 -14.87 -4.63 16.49
CA ALA A 85 -14.17 -5.40 15.48
C ALA A 85 -14.40 -4.79 14.08
N GLU A 86 -13.31 -4.55 13.37
CA GLU A 86 -13.29 -4.07 11.98
C GLU A 86 -12.63 -5.13 11.12
N ILE A 87 -13.34 -5.57 10.10
CA ILE A 87 -12.91 -6.64 9.20
C ILE A 87 -12.49 -6.03 7.87
N THR A 88 -11.28 -6.34 7.43
CA THR A 88 -10.81 -6.06 6.09
C THR A 88 -10.79 -7.35 5.28
N ARG A 89 -11.47 -7.38 4.14
CA ARG A 89 -11.53 -8.53 3.23
C ARG A 89 -10.88 -8.17 1.91
N VAL A 90 -10.13 -9.09 1.34
CA VAL A 90 -9.42 -8.88 0.08
C VAL A 90 -9.57 -10.07 -0.85
N TRP A 91 -9.43 -9.79 -2.14
CA TRP A 91 -9.34 -10.80 -3.18
C TRP A 91 -8.04 -10.62 -3.94
N TYR A 92 -7.21 -11.66 -3.98
CA TYR A 92 -5.86 -11.60 -4.52
C TYR A 92 -5.62 -12.67 -5.58
N ALA A 93 -4.84 -12.34 -6.61
CA ALA A 93 -4.54 -13.20 -7.75
C ALA A 93 -3.11 -13.76 -7.66
N GLU A 94 -2.97 -15.04 -7.32
CA GLU A 94 -1.66 -15.72 -7.23
C GLU A 94 -0.92 -15.82 -8.59
N SER A 95 -1.66 -15.77 -9.69
CA SER A 95 -1.09 -15.73 -11.04
C SER A 95 -0.32 -14.43 -11.33
N ILE A 96 -0.51 -13.39 -10.51
CA ILE A 96 0.28 -12.17 -10.52
C ILE A 96 1.05 -12.13 -9.19
N PRO A 97 2.26 -12.72 -9.12
CA PRO A 97 2.99 -12.97 -7.86
C PRO A 97 3.66 -11.69 -7.31
N LEU A 98 2.89 -10.63 -7.20
CA LEU A 98 3.27 -9.34 -6.65
C LEU A 98 2.52 -9.14 -5.33
N PRO A 99 3.19 -9.26 -4.17
CA PRO A 99 2.54 -9.33 -2.86
C PRO A 99 2.13 -7.96 -2.33
N PHE A 100 1.42 -7.18 -3.15
CA PHE A 100 0.96 -5.83 -2.83
C PHE A 100 -0.50 -5.61 -3.18
N GLY A 101 -1.06 -4.52 -2.65
CA GLY A 101 -2.43 -4.12 -2.87
C GLY A 101 -2.62 -2.62 -2.69
N PRO A 102 -3.78 -2.09 -3.10
CA PRO A 102 -4.14 -0.71 -2.78
C PRO A 102 -4.06 -0.50 -1.27
N MET A 103 -3.80 0.72 -0.80
CA MET A 103 -3.71 1.01 0.65
C MET A 103 -2.70 0.16 1.45
N GLN A 104 -1.63 -0.33 0.80
CA GLN A 104 -0.52 -1.01 1.46
C GLN A 104 -0.88 -2.40 2.04
N TYR A 105 -1.83 -3.12 1.43
CA TYR A 105 -2.06 -4.53 1.79
C TYR A 105 -0.94 -5.42 1.23
N TYR A 106 0.06 -5.67 2.07
CA TYR A 106 1.20 -6.54 1.73
C TYR A 106 1.08 -7.94 2.34
N GLY A 107 1.89 -8.86 1.81
CA GLY A 107 2.12 -10.18 2.42
C GLY A 107 1.20 -11.29 1.93
N LEU A 108 0.37 -11.04 0.92
CA LEU A 108 -0.42 -12.07 0.25
C LEU A 108 0.41 -12.71 -0.89
N PRO A 109 0.17 -13.98 -1.25
CA PRO A 109 0.91 -14.65 -2.33
C PRO A 109 0.73 -14.06 -3.74
N GLY A 110 -0.14 -13.05 -3.92
CA GLY A 110 -0.37 -12.40 -5.20
C GLY A 110 -1.02 -11.02 -5.06
N LEU A 111 -1.23 -10.37 -6.21
CA LEU A 111 -1.71 -9.00 -6.30
C LEU A 111 -3.16 -8.90 -5.82
N VAL A 112 -3.43 -7.97 -4.89
CA VAL A 112 -4.80 -7.67 -4.44
C VAL A 112 -5.54 -6.91 -5.54
N LEU A 113 -6.62 -7.49 -6.04
CA LEU A 113 -7.47 -6.91 -7.07
C LEU A 113 -8.75 -6.30 -6.52
N GLU A 114 -9.11 -6.61 -5.28
CA GLU A 114 -10.28 -6.02 -4.63
C GLU A 114 -10.16 -6.02 -3.12
N VAL A 115 -10.69 -4.98 -2.48
CA VAL A 115 -10.63 -4.75 -1.04
C VAL A 115 -11.98 -4.22 -0.56
N TYR A 116 -12.45 -4.76 0.55
CA TYR A 116 -13.46 -4.16 1.41
C TYR A 116 -12.82 -3.86 2.77
N ASP A 117 -12.59 -2.59 3.11
CA ASP A 117 -11.96 -2.21 4.37
C ASP A 117 -12.89 -1.39 5.27
N GLN A 118 -13.33 -1.99 6.37
CA GLN A 118 -14.17 -1.33 7.37
C GLN A 118 -13.46 -0.19 8.12
N ARG A 119 -12.13 -0.21 8.22
CA ARG A 119 -11.33 0.79 8.97
C ARG A 119 -11.36 2.19 8.36
N TYR A 120 -11.59 2.29 7.04
CA TYR A 120 -11.55 3.54 6.28
C TYR A 120 -12.92 3.93 5.73
N MET A 121 -13.92 4.08 6.61
CA MET A 121 -15.31 4.38 6.23
C MET A 121 -15.95 3.31 5.33
N GLY A 122 -15.54 2.04 5.48
CA GLY A 122 -16.11 0.95 4.67
C GLY A 122 -15.76 1.02 3.18
N LYS A 123 -14.56 1.50 2.83
CA LYS A 123 -14.13 1.63 1.43
C LYS A 123 -14.16 0.29 0.70
N HIS A 124 -14.72 0.32 -0.50
CA HIS A 124 -14.61 -0.75 -1.50
C HIS A 124 -13.75 -0.25 -2.65
N ILE A 125 -12.69 -0.99 -2.97
CA ILE A 125 -11.78 -0.69 -4.08
C ILE A 125 -11.67 -1.96 -4.91
N GLN A 126 -11.87 -1.83 -6.22
CA GLN A 126 -11.73 -2.92 -7.17
C GLN A 126 -10.90 -2.48 -8.37
N ALA A 127 -10.03 -3.36 -8.85
CA ALA A 127 -9.28 -3.16 -10.07
C ALA A 127 -10.25 -3.10 -11.27
N ILE A 128 -10.11 -2.05 -12.08
CA ILE A 128 -10.90 -1.84 -13.30
C ILE A 128 -10.15 -2.27 -14.57
N SER A 129 -8.82 -2.26 -14.53
CA SER A 129 -7.97 -2.69 -15.64
C SER A 129 -6.57 -3.06 -15.14
N ILE A 130 -5.87 -3.90 -15.91
CA ILE A 130 -4.46 -4.27 -15.69
C ILE A 130 -3.77 -4.20 -17.04
N SER A 131 -2.65 -3.49 -17.12
CA SER A 131 -1.82 -3.40 -18.32
C SER A 131 -0.39 -3.81 -17.99
N PRO A 132 0.23 -4.74 -18.74
CA PRO A 132 1.63 -5.16 -18.53
C PRO A 132 2.65 -4.16 -19.12
N GLU A 133 2.30 -2.87 -19.18
CA GLU A 133 3.20 -1.84 -19.69
C GLU A 133 4.41 -1.67 -18.76
N VAL A 134 5.61 -1.74 -19.34
CA VAL A 134 6.83 -1.38 -18.63
C VAL A 134 6.88 0.14 -18.51
N VAL A 135 6.65 0.63 -17.30
CA VAL A 135 6.77 2.04 -16.94
C VAL A 135 8.06 2.28 -16.16
N THR A 136 8.68 3.43 -16.39
CA THR A 136 9.77 3.88 -15.50
C THR A 136 9.18 4.85 -14.49
N ILE A 137 9.45 4.58 -13.22
CA ILE A 137 9.17 5.51 -12.13
C ILE A 137 10.51 5.96 -11.59
N GLY A 138 10.86 7.22 -11.80
CA GLY A 138 12.10 7.82 -11.31
C GLY A 138 11.86 8.63 -10.04
N ILE A 139 12.73 8.45 -9.05
CA ILE A 139 12.87 9.39 -7.94
C ILE A 139 13.87 10.46 -8.39
N PRO A 140 13.54 11.76 -8.36
CA PRO A 140 14.47 12.82 -8.72
C PRO A 140 15.79 12.75 -7.91
N ALA A 141 16.93 12.95 -8.56
CA ALA A 141 18.26 12.72 -7.97
C ALA A 141 18.58 13.67 -6.81
N GLU A 142 17.99 14.86 -6.81
CA GLU A 142 18.10 15.87 -5.78
C GLU A 142 17.39 15.50 -4.47
N ILE A 143 16.54 14.47 -4.49
CA ILE A 143 15.81 14.01 -3.31
C ILE A 143 16.74 13.17 -2.44
N LYS A 144 16.93 13.62 -1.20
CA LYS A 144 17.61 12.83 -0.18
C LYS A 144 16.69 11.71 0.33
N ILE A 145 17.16 10.47 0.24
CA ILE A 145 16.54 9.29 0.84
C ILE A 145 17.15 9.07 2.23
N GLN A 146 16.32 8.95 3.27
CA GLN A 146 16.75 8.71 4.65
C GLN A 146 15.95 7.55 5.24
N THR A 147 16.49 6.84 6.23
CA THR A 147 15.68 5.83 6.94
C THR A 147 14.76 6.50 7.96
N VAL A 148 13.67 5.84 8.34
CA VAL A 148 12.81 6.33 9.45
C VAL A 148 13.61 6.48 10.75
N ALA A 149 14.55 5.57 11.01
CA ALA A 149 15.41 5.62 12.20
C ALA A 149 16.28 6.88 12.23
N ASP A 150 16.84 7.29 11.09
CA ASP A 150 17.66 8.51 11.01
C ASP A 150 16.84 9.79 11.21
N LEU A 151 15.56 9.77 10.81
CA LEU A 151 14.64 10.89 11.02
C LEU A 151 14.23 11.04 12.49
N GLN A 152 14.08 9.93 13.21
CA GLN A 152 13.72 9.95 14.63
C GLN A 152 14.85 10.48 15.50
N LYS A 153 16.11 10.14 15.18
CA LYS A 153 17.31 10.62 15.90
C LYS A 153 17.55 12.13 15.80
N LYS A 154 16.99 12.81 14.80
CA LYS A 154 17.13 14.27 14.60
C LYS A 154 16.10 15.10 15.37
N LYS A 155 15.15 14.46 16.05
CA LYS A 155 14.12 15.14 16.86
C LYS A 155 14.53 15.33 18.33
N GLU A 156 15.66 14.78 18.74
CA GLU A 156 16.34 15.03 20.03
C GLU A 156 17.41 16.10 19.86
#